data_AF-A0AAA9SJ66-F1
#
_entry.id   AF-A0AAA9SJ66-F1
#
_cell.length_a   1.000
_cell.length_b   1.000
_cell.length_c   1.000
_cell.angle_alpha   90.00
_cell.angle_beta   90.00
_cell.angle_gamma   90.00
#
_symmetry.space_group_name_H-M   'P 1'
#
loop_
_entity.id
_entity.type
_entity.pdbx_description
1 polymer ?
#
loop_
_entity_poly.entity_id
_entity_poly.type
_entity_poly.pdbx_seq_one_letter_code
_entity_poly.pdbx_strand_id
1 'polypeptide(L)'
;VELRRQNSRWVFANPSRGVLEYRVLGTNFRDYAIVFTQLEAQEEAFSTVELYSRTPLASQEALGRFAKWSRSLGFLSQQQAELQRDFTCAHKVFP
;
A
#
# COMPACT_ATOMS: atom_id res chain seq x y z
N VAL A 1 2.44 -14.47 -7.59
CA VAL A 1 1.54 -14.55 -6.41
C VAL A 1 0.17 -14.06 -6.85
N GLU A 2 -0.92 -14.76 -6.49
CA GLU A 2 -2.28 -14.38 -6.89
C GLU A 2 -3.09 -13.93 -5.67
N LEU A 3 -3.71 -12.75 -5.76
CA LEU A 3 -4.67 -12.23 -4.77
C LEU A 3 -6.08 -12.53 -5.26
N ARG A 4 -6.94 -13.11 -4.41
CA ARG A 4 -8.32 -13.46 -4.79
C ARG A 4 -9.28 -12.36 -4.38
N ARG A 5 -10.21 -11.97 -5.26
CA ARG A 5 -11.27 -10.99 -4.94
C ARG A 5 -12.23 -11.58 -3.91
N GLN A 6 -12.45 -10.89 -2.79
CA GLN A 6 -13.34 -11.38 -1.73
C GLN A 6 -14.83 -11.06 -1.97
N ASN A 7 -15.18 -9.88 -2.50
CA ASN A 7 -16.58 -9.44 -2.63
C ASN A 7 -16.78 -8.46 -3.81
N SER A 8 -17.93 -7.79 -3.89
CA SER A 8 -18.27 -6.81 -4.93
C SER A 8 -17.53 -5.48 -4.79
N ARG A 9 -16.95 -5.21 -3.62
CA ARG A 9 -16.00 -4.13 -3.42
C ARG A 9 -14.63 -4.65 -3.86
N TRP A 10 -13.82 -3.83 -4.50
CA TRP A 10 -12.52 -4.21 -5.06
C TRP A 10 -11.48 -4.52 -3.95
N VAL A 11 -11.75 -5.58 -3.20
CA VAL A 11 -11.01 -6.08 -2.05
C VAL A 11 -10.47 -7.45 -2.40
N PHE A 12 -9.16 -7.62 -2.21
CA PHE A 12 -8.45 -8.85 -2.51
C PHE A 12 -7.78 -9.39 -1.26
N ALA A 13 -7.48 -10.69 -1.23
CA ALA A 13 -6.81 -11.31 -0.09
C ALA A 13 -5.97 -12.51 -0.50
N ASN A 14 -5.04 -12.87 0.39
CA ASN A 14 -4.28 -14.10 0.35
C ASN A 14 -3.86 -14.50 1.79
N PRO A 15 -4.76 -15.17 2.55
CA PRO A 15 -4.47 -15.57 3.92
C PRO A 15 -3.26 -16.50 4.06
N SER A 16 -2.96 -17.32 3.05
CA SER A 16 -1.75 -18.18 3.06
C SER A 16 -0.43 -17.41 3.08
N ARG A 17 -0.48 -16.11 2.79
CA ARG A 17 0.64 -15.16 2.85
C ARG A 17 0.45 -14.10 3.93
N GLY A 18 -0.53 -14.27 4.82
CA GLY A 18 -0.89 -13.30 5.85
C GLY A 18 -1.59 -12.05 5.32
N VAL A 19 -2.11 -12.04 4.08
CA VAL A 19 -2.83 -10.88 3.53
C VAL A 19 -4.33 -11.06 3.75
N LEU A 20 -4.89 -10.35 4.72
CA LEU A 20 -6.31 -10.41 5.07
C LEU A 20 -7.16 -9.49 4.19
N GLU A 21 -6.64 -8.30 3.88
CA GLU A 21 -7.29 -7.31 3.03
C GLU A 21 -6.25 -6.58 2.19
N TYR A 22 -6.52 -6.40 0.90
CA TYR A 22 -5.74 -5.60 -0.03
C TYR A 22 -6.69 -4.81 -0.91
N ARG A 23 -6.62 -3.49 -0.87
CA ARG A 23 -7.47 -2.63 -1.72
C ARG A 23 -6.82 -1.30 -2.08
N VAL A 24 -7.22 -0.78 -3.22
CA VAL A 24 -6.82 0.56 -3.67
C VAL A 24 -7.75 1.60 -3.04
N LEU A 25 -7.18 2.52 -2.25
CA LEU A 25 -7.91 3.63 -1.64
C LEU A 25 -8.10 4.81 -2.61
N GLY A 26 -7.14 5.01 -3.51
CA GLY A 26 -7.22 6.05 -4.53
C GLY A 26 -6.08 5.96 -5.52
N THR A 27 -6.41 6.22 -6.79
CA THR A 27 -5.45 6.30 -7.89
C THR A 27 -6.07 7.14 -8.99
N ASN A 28 -5.24 7.82 -9.77
CA ASN A 28 -5.66 8.42 -11.03
C ASN A 28 -5.16 7.61 -12.25
N PHE A 29 -4.62 6.41 -11.99
CA PHE A 29 -3.99 5.48 -12.95
C PHE A 29 -2.80 6.04 -13.73
N ARG A 30 -2.51 7.34 -13.62
CA ARG A 30 -1.49 8.04 -14.42
C ARG A 30 -0.17 8.14 -13.69
N ASP A 31 -0.15 8.55 -12.43
CA ASP A 31 1.09 8.84 -11.70
C ASP A 31 1.17 8.19 -10.31
N TYR A 32 0.05 7.93 -9.61
CA TYR A 32 0.07 7.35 -8.27
C TYR A 32 -0.99 6.29 -8.00
N ALA A 33 -0.74 5.46 -6.99
CA ALA A 33 -1.76 4.64 -6.33
C ALA A 33 -1.52 4.63 -4.82
N ILE A 34 -2.60 4.69 -4.04
CA ILE A 34 -2.60 4.55 -2.58
C ILE A 34 -3.28 3.23 -2.25
N VAL A 35 -2.55 2.34 -1.59
CA VAL A 35 -2.99 0.99 -1.28
C VAL A 35 -3.10 0.84 0.24
N PHE A 36 -4.17 0.19 0.68
CA PHE A 36 -4.32 -0.29 2.05
C PHE A 36 -4.13 -1.80 2.05
N THR A 37 -3.32 -2.28 3.00
CA THR A 37 -3.13 -3.70 3.24
C THR A 37 -3.34 -4.00 4.71
N GLN A 38 -4.22 -4.96 5.04
CA GLN A 38 -4.27 -5.58 6.35
C GLN A 38 -3.52 -6.91 6.32
N LEU A 39 -2.53 -7.01 7.19
CA LEU A 39 -1.62 -8.13 7.31
C LEU A 39 -1.82 -8.83 8.65
N GLU A 40 -1.51 -10.12 8.68
CA GLU A 40 -1.42 -10.94 9.89
C GLU A 40 -0.06 -11.62 9.91
N ALA A 41 0.70 -11.39 10.98
CA ALA A 41 1.95 -12.08 11.24
C ALA A 41 2.07 -12.38 12.73
N GLN A 42 2.50 -13.60 13.07
CA GLN A 42 2.71 -14.03 14.47
C GLN A 42 1.48 -13.77 15.36
N GLU A 43 0.27 -14.06 14.85
CA GLU A 43 -1.01 -13.83 15.54
C GLU A 43 -1.38 -12.35 15.78
N GLU A 44 -0.59 -11.42 15.27
CA GLU A 44 -0.87 -9.98 15.32
C GLU A 44 -1.34 -9.47 13.96
N ALA A 45 -2.48 -8.79 13.97
CA ALA A 45 -2.98 -8.07 12.81
C ALA A 45 -2.46 -6.63 12.83
N PHE A 46 -1.85 -6.20 11.73
CA PHE A 46 -1.42 -4.83 11.52
C PHE A 46 -1.84 -4.35 10.13
N SER A 47 -1.79 -3.05 9.90
CA SER A 47 -2.20 -2.45 8.63
C SER A 47 -1.12 -1.53 8.10
N THR A 48 -1.02 -1.44 6.78
CA THR A 48 -0.15 -0.51 6.08
C THR A 48 -0.96 0.33 5.11
N VAL A 49 -0.48 1.56 4.88
CA VAL A 49 -0.93 2.41 3.78
C VAL A 49 0.30 2.80 2.99
N GLU A 50 0.28 2.49 1.70
CA GLU A 50 1.45 2.61 0.82
C GLU A 50 1.13 3.56 -0.33
N LEU A 51 2.04 4.48 -0.61
CA LEU A 51 1.99 5.36 -1.77
C LEU A 51 2.96 4.85 -2.84
N TYR A 52 2.40 4.34 -3.94
CA TYR A 52 3.14 4.01 -5.14
C TYR A 52 3.12 5.17 -6.12
N SER A 53 4.25 5.39 -6.78
CA SER A 53 4.44 6.43 -7.80
C SER A 53 5.07 5.82 -9.05
N ARG A 54 4.68 6.30 -10.23
CA ARG A 54 5.33 5.92 -11.51
C ARG A 54 6.68 6.60 -11.71
N THR A 55 6.96 7.66 -10.96
CA THR A 55 8.23 8.39 -10.95
C THR A 55 8.91 8.26 -9.59
N PRO A 56 10.24 8.45 -9.49
CA PRO A 56 10.96 8.38 -8.21
C PRO A 56 10.43 9.32 -7.12
N LEU A 57 9.79 10.43 -7.52
CA LEU A 57 9.10 11.36 -6.63
C LEU A 57 7.60 11.33 -6.91
N ALA A 58 6.81 11.25 -5.84
CA ALA A 58 5.36 11.36 -5.93
C ALA A 58 4.93 12.83 -6.17
N SER A 59 3.82 13.03 -6.88
CA SER A 59 3.25 14.36 -7.08
C SER A 59 2.69 14.96 -5.78
N GLN A 60 2.57 16.29 -5.72
CA GLN A 60 1.98 16.98 -4.56
C GLN A 60 0.53 16.53 -4.30
N GLU A 61 -0.23 16.24 -5.36
CA GLU A 61 -1.55 15.64 -5.24
C GLU A 61 -1.49 14.30 -4.50
N ALA A 62 -0.60 13.40 -4.94
CA ALA A 62 -0.45 12.08 -4.37
C ALA A 62 -0.06 12.15 -2.88
N LEU A 63 0.91 13.00 -2.53
CA LEU A 63 1.33 13.25 -1.15
C LEU A 63 0.19 13.78 -0.28
N GLY A 64 -0.57 14.76 -0.78
CA GLY A 64 -1.72 15.31 -0.06
C GLY A 64 -2.83 14.29 0.18
N ARG A 65 -3.12 13.44 -0.82
CA ARG A 65 -4.11 12.36 -0.69
C ARG A 65 -3.63 11.26 0.24
N PHE A 66 -2.36 10.89 0.19
CA PHE A 66 -1.74 9.92 1.09
C PHE A 66 -1.83 10.40 2.54
N ALA A 67 -1.41 11.63 2.83
CA ALA A 67 -1.50 12.22 4.17
C ALA A 67 -2.95 12.33 4.68
N LYS A 68 -3.93 12.52 3.79
CA LYS A 68 -5.35 12.49 4.15
C LYS A 68 -5.80 11.08 4.52
N TRP A 69 -5.51 10.08 3.69
CA TRP A 69 -5.88 8.69 3.95
C TRP A 69 -5.22 8.14 5.22
N SER A 70 -3.91 8.34 5.39
CA SER A 70 -3.18 7.88 6.57
C SER A 70 -3.79 8.44 7.86
N ARG A 71 -4.09 9.75 7.92
CA ARG A 71 -4.76 10.35 9.08
C ARG A 71 -6.16 9.81 9.30
N SER A 72 -6.97 9.66 8.26
CA SER A 72 -8.34 9.12 8.38
C SER A 72 -8.37 7.67 8.86
N LEU A 73 -7.29 6.91 8.64
CA LEU A 73 -7.13 5.54 9.10
C LEU A 73 -6.42 5.43 10.45
N GLY A 74 -6.08 6.56 11.10
CA GLY A 74 -5.49 6.60 12.44
C GLY A 74 -3.97 6.46 12.49
N PHE A 75 -3.27 6.47 11.34
CA PHE A 75 -1.80 6.45 11.32
C PHE A 75 -1.24 7.80 11.78
N LEU A 76 -0.25 7.73 12.65
CA LEU A 76 0.50 8.88 13.15
C LEU A 76 1.64 9.25 12.18
N SER A 77 2.00 10.53 12.13
CA SER A 77 3.10 10.98 11.25
C SER A 77 4.44 10.32 11.59
N GLN A 78 4.67 9.97 12.86
CA GLN A 78 5.88 9.27 13.32
C GLN A 78 5.97 7.83 12.81
N GLN A 79 4.85 7.24 12.37
CA GLN A 79 4.82 5.88 11.80
C GLN A 79 5.10 5.87 10.29
N GLN A 80 5.18 7.06 9.67
CA GLN A 80 5.46 7.17 8.25
C GLN A 80 6.96 6.97 8.00
N ALA A 81 7.28 6.09 7.05
CA ALA A 81 8.63 5.91 6.54
C ALA A 81 8.70 6.33 5.08
N GLU A 82 9.80 6.97 4.68
CA GLU A 82 10.14 7.15 3.27
C GLU A 82 11.08 6.02 2.84
N LEU A 83 10.72 5.34 1.75
CA LEU A 83 11.55 4.26 1.22
C LEU A 83 12.82 4.84 0.59
N GLN A 84 13.93 4.10 0.76
CA GLN A 84 15.19 4.41 0.08
C GLN A 84 14.96 4.49 -1.43
N ARG A 85 15.55 5.50 -2.08
CA ARG A 85 15.41 5.73 -3.53
C ARG A 85 16.54 5.03 -4.28
N ASP A 86 16.79 3.77 -3.96
CA ASP A 86 17.82 2.94 -4.55
C ASP A 86 17.21 1.68 -5.19
N PHE A 87 17.99 1.01 -6.03
CA PHE A 87 17.55 -0.20 -6.75
C PHE A 87 17.98 -1.50 -6.06
N THR A 88 18.49 -1.42 -4.82
CA THR A 88 19.06 -2.57 -4.09
C THR A 88 18.05 -3.71 -3.92
N CYS A 89 16.77 -3.38 -3.79
CA CYS A 89 15.66 -4.35 -3.70
C CYS A 89 14.88 -4.55 -5.01
N ALA A 90 15.08 -3.72 -6.03
CA ALA A 90 14.27 -3.75 -7.26
C ALA A 90 14.45 -5.04 -8.07
N HIS A 91 15.64 -5.65 -8.03
CA HIS A 91 15.94 -6.89 -8.76
C HIS A 91 15.33 -8.15 -8.13
N LYS A 92 14.68 -8.05 -6.96
CA LYS A 92 14.04 -9.20 -6.30
C LYS A 92 12.59 -9.41 -6.71
N VAL A 93 11.96 -8.43 -7.38
CA VAL A 93 10.51 -8.42 -7.62
C VAL A 93 10.14 -8.99 -8.99
N PHE A 94 11.06 -9.00 -9.96
CA PHE A 94 10.83 -9.57 -11.29
C PHE A 94 12.03 -10.43 -11.71
N PRO A 95 11.84 -11.74 -11.97
CA PRO A 95 12.85 -12.56 -12.64
C PRO A 95 13.04 -12.13 -14.11
#